data_AF-A0A919BD92-F1
#
_entry.id   AF-A0A919BD92-F1
#
_cell.length_a   1.000
_cell.length_b   1.000
_cell.length_c   1.000
_cell.angle_alpha   90.00
_cell.angle_beta   90.00
_cell.angle_gamma   90.00
#
_symmetry.space_group_name_H-M   'P 1'
#
loop_
_entity.id
_entity.type
_entity.pdbx_description
1 polymer ?
#
loop_
_entity_poly.entity_id
_entity_poly.type
_entity_poly.pdbx_seq_one_letter_code
_entity_poly.pdbx_strand_id
1 'polypeptide(L)' 'MLEQPASIEKLKWIMAQLRNPETGCPWDLKQTFATIVPHTLEEKCNLSRKT' A
#
# COMPACT_ATOMS: atom_id res chain seq x y z
N MET A 1 -10.19 -14.13 -6.55
CA MET A 1 -10.14 -13.22 -5.38
C MET A 1 -10.18 -11.73 -5.76
N LEU A 2 -9.71 -11.35 -6.96
CA LEU A 2 -9.71 -9.95 -7.43
C LEU A 2 -11.10 -9.37 -7.73
N GLU A 3 -12.11 -10.20 -7.94
CA GLU A 3 -13.49 -9.79 -8.23
C GLU A 3 -14.37 -9.63 -6.98
N GLN A 4 -13.83 -9.86 -5.79
CA GLN A 4 -14.56 -9.67 -4.53
C GLN A 4 -14.68 -8.18 -4.16
N PRO A 5 -15.72 -7.75 -3.41
CA PRO A 5 -15.86 -6.37 -2.95
C PRO A 5 -14.64 -5.92 -2.16
N ALA A 6 -14.40 -4.60 -2.14
CA ALA A 6 -13.27 -4.03 -1.42
C ALA A 6 -13.35 -4.38 0.07
N SER A 7 -12.32 -5.07 0.57
CA SER A 7 -12.17 -5.42 1.97
C SER A 7 -10.71 -5.27 2.39
N ILE A 8 -10.47 -5.07 3.69
CA ILE A 8 -9.11 -5.00 4.23
C ILE A 8 -8.37 -6.32 4.02
N GLU A 9 -9.05 -7.46 4.07
CA GLU A 9 -8.44 -8.77 3.82
C GLU A 9 -7.99 -8.90 2.36
N LYS A 10 -8.78 -8.40 1.41
CA LYS A 10 -8.41 -8.34 0.00
C LYS A 10 -7.18 -7.45 -0.20
N LEU A 11 -7.13 -6.28 0.45
CA LEU A 11 -5.98 -5.39 0.39
C LEU A 11 -4.71 -6.07 0.96
N LYS A 12 -4.81 -6.73 2.12
CA LYS A 12 -3.71 -7.48 2.72
C LYS A 12 -3.18 -8.57 1.78
N TRP A 13 -4.09 -9.29 1.13
CA TRP A 13 -3.69 -10.32 0.16
C TRP A 13 -2.96 -9.72 -1.04
N ILE A 14 -3.46 -8.62 -1.60
CA ILE A 14 -2.81 -7.91 -2.72
C ILE A 14 -1.40 -7.45 -2.31
N MET A 15 -1.28 -6.78 -1.16
CA MET A 15 0.02 -6.30 -0.65
C MET A 15 1.02 -7.45 -0.43
N ALA A 16 0.55 -8.62 0.00
CA ALA A 16 1.40 -9.81 0.15
C ALA A 16 1.91 -10.34 -1.20
N GLN A 17 1.10 -10.29 -2.27
CA GLN A 17 1.54 -10.67 -3.61
C GLN A 17 2.55 -9.66 -4.18
N LEU A 18 2.27 -8.35 -4.02
CA LEU A 18 3.15 -7.29 -4.52
C LEU A 18 4.53 -7.29 -3.83
N ARG A 19 4.61 -7.71 -2.57
CA ARG A 19 5.84 -7.77 -1.78
C ARG A 19 6.44 -9.18 -1.68
N ASN A 20 6.03 -10.12 -2.53
CA ASN A 20 6.64 -11.44 -2.58
C ASN A 20 8.12 -11.31 -3.04
N PRO A 21 9.10 -11.88 -2.32
CA PRO A 21 10.52 -11.73 -2.67
C PRO A 21 10.92 -12.40 -3.99
N GLU A 22 10.18 -13.43 -4.44
CA GLU A 22 10.48 -14.19 -5.66
C GLU A 22 9.67 -13.69 -6.87
N THR A 23 8.42 -13.30 -6.67
CA THR A 23 7.48 -12.96 -7.76
C THR A 23 6.86 -11.57 -7.66
N GLY A 24 7.22 -10.79 -6.64
CA GLY A 24 6.63 -9.48 -6.37
C GLY A 24 7.11 -8.37 -7.30
N CYS A 25 6.51 -7.20 -7.15
CA CYS A 25 6.86 -6.02 -7.92
C CYS A 25 8.21 -5.46 -7.43
N PRO A 26 9.20 -5.25 -8.33
CA PRO A 26 10.51 -4.74 -7.94
C PRO A 26 10.49 -3.37 -7.25
N TRP A 27 9.46 -2.56 -7.51
CA TRP A 27 9.28 -1.26 -6.89
C TRP A 27 8.76 -1.39 -5.45
N ASP A 28 7.73 -2.22 -5.23
CA ASP A 28 7.19 -2.50 -3.89
C ASP A 28 8.22 -3.16 -2.97
N LEU A 29 9.10 -4.00 -3.52
CA LEU A 29 10.20 -4.63 -2.78
C LEU A 29 11.31 -3.66 -2.35
N LYS A 30 11.56 -2.61 -3.14
CA LYS A 30 12.55 -1.57 -2.84
C LYS A 30 12.01 -0.48 -1.90
N GLN A 31 10.69 -0.44 -1.70
CA GLN A 31 10.05 0.56 -0.86
C GLN A 31 10.41 0.34 0.62
N THR A 32 10.90 1.38 1.28
CA THR A 32 11.25 1.34 2.70
C THR A 32 10.33 2.25 3.51
N PHE A 33 10.30 2.08 4.83
CA PHE A 33 9.51 2.98 5.68
C PHE A 33 9.91 4.45 5.50
N ALA A 34 11.21 4.72 5.37
CA ALA A 34 11.75 6.06 5.16
C ALA A 34 11.22 6.73 3.88
N THR A 35 10.97 5.97 2.81
CA THR A 35 10.39 6.50 1.57
C THR A 35 8.87 6.69 1.66
N ILE A 36 8.16 5.92 2.51
CA ILE A 36 6.69 5.96 2.62
C ILE A 36 6.21 7.09 3.55
N VAL A 37 6.94 7.34 4.64
CA VAL A 37 6.58 8.32 5.67
C VAL A 37 6.20 9.70 5.11
N PRO A 38 7.00 10.36 4.24
CA PRO A 38 6.65 11.68 3.74
C PRO A 38 5.30 11.71 3.01
N HIS A 39 5.03 10.71 2.17
CA HIS A 39 3.75 10.59 1.46
C HIS A 39 2.58 10.30 2.40
N THR A 40 2.80 9.51 3.45
CA THR A 40 1.77 9.20 4.45
C THR A 40 1.36 10.46 5.23
N LEU A 41 2.31 11.33 5.53
CA LEU A 41 2.05 12.61 6.21
C LEU A 41 1.28 13.59 5.30
N GLU A 42 1.64 13.66 4.02
CA GLU A 42 0.93 14.47 3.03
C GLU A 42 -0.54 14.04 2.91
N GLU A 43 -0.79 12.72 2.79
CA GLU A 43 -2.15 12.18 2.72
C GLU A 43 -2.97 12.49 3.99
N LYS A 44 -2.37 12.36 5.18
CA LYS A 44 -3.04 12.72 6.44
C LYS A 44 -3.37 14.21 6.51
N CYS A 45 -2.45 15.07 6.08
CA CYS A 45 -2.66 16.51 6.05
C CYS A 45 -3.75 16.89 5.04
N ASN A 46 -3.76 16.26 3.87
CA ASN A 46 -4.80 16.43 2.85
C ASN A 46 -6.18 15.97 3.36
N LEU A 47 -6.26 14.81 4.02
CA LEU A 47 -7.50 14.32 4.61
C LEU A 47 -8.04 15.27 5.69
N SER A 48 -7.16 15.80 6.55
CA SER A 48 -7.54 16.78 7.57
C SER A 48 -8.05 18.11 7.01
N ARG A 49 -7.73 18.44 5.75
CA ARG A 49 -8.25 19.63 5.05
C ARG A 49 -9.57 19.38 4.32
N LYS A 50 -10.00 18.11 4.20
CA LYS A 50 -11.23 17.70 3.51
C LYS A 50 -12.41 17.42 4.46
N THR A 51 -12.19 17.51 5.77
CA THR A 51 -13.17 17.44 6.86
C THR A 51 -13.40 18.81 7.45
#